data_AF-A0AAV5LBM9-F1
#
_entry.id   AF-A0AAV5LBM9-F1
#
_cell.length_a   1.000
_cell.length_b   1.000
_cell.length_c   1.000
_cell.angle_alpha   90.00
_cell.angle_beta   90.00
_cell.angle_gamma   90.00
#
_symmetry.space_group_name_H-M   'P 1'
#
loop_
_entity.id
_entity.type
_entity.pdbx_description
1 polymer ?
#
loop_
_entity_poly.entity_id
_entity_poly.type
_entity_poly.pdbx_seq_one_letter_code
_entity_poly.pdbx_strand_id
1 'polypeptide(L)'
;MGCLPVATASSSYKNCSKAGNLTSKFHNEILAKTVQKLNEQRKRTNKSAFVMLNLYDAFLSAMKKHRKHTGSLKVKMNPLEPCCVGSCGSVDKSGVKLYNVCKKPEASFFWDSVHLSQNGWQTVYLALRSSLRKLIRI
;
A
#
# COMPACT_ATOMS: atom_id res chain seq x y z
N MET A 1 4.89 -7.03 3.15
CA MET A 1 3.49 -7.37 2.79
C MET A 1 3.49 -8.22 1.54
N GLY A 2 2.66 -9.26 1.47
CA GLY A 2 2.72 -10.25 0.39
C GLY A 2 2.16 -9.79 -0.95
N CYS A 3 1.41 -8.69 -0.99
CA CYS A 3 0.80 -8.16 -2.22
C CYS A 3 1.61 -7.02 -2.87
N LEU A 4 2.85 -6.79 -2.46
CA LEU A 4 3.75 -5.83 -3.12
C LEU A 4 4.23 -6.41 -4.46
N PRO A 5 4.45 -5.61 -5.52
CA PRO A 5 4.87 -6.14 -6.81
C PRO A 5 6.18 -6.94 -6.75
N VAL A 6 7.14 -6.53 -5.92
CA VAL A 6 8.36 -7.32 -5.67
C VAL A 6 8.07 -8.74 -5.16
N ALA A 7 7.00 -8.92 -4.36
CA ALA A 7 6.60 -10.20 -3.80
C ALA A 7 5.71 -11.02 -4.75
N THR A 8 5.05 -10.37 -5.70
CA THR A 8 4.13 -11.03 -6.65
C THR A 8 4.76 -11.27 -8.03
N ALA A 9 5.93 -10.66 -8.31
CA ALA A 9 6.66 -10.80 -9.57
C ALA A 9 6.94 -12.27 -9.95
N SER A 10 7.30 -13.11 -8.97
CA SER A 10 7.53 -14.56 -9.18
C SER A 10 6.28 -15.32 -9.65
N SER A 11 5.09 -14.75 -9.44
CA SER A 11 3.80 -15.28 -9.91
C SER A 11 3.27 -14.54 -11.14
N SER A 12 4.11 -13.74 -11.81
CA SER A 12 3.68 -12.81 -12.87
C SER A 12 2.55 -11.89 -12.41
N TYR A 13 2.66 -11.36 -11.19
CA TYR A 13 1.69 -10.46 -10.58
C TYR A 13 0.28 -11.07 -10.41
N LYS A 14 0.13 -12.40 -10.36
CA LYS A 14 -1.17 -13.07 -10.22
C LYS A 14 -1.60 -13.25 -8.77
N ASN A 15 -0.64 -13.56 -7.88
CA ASN A 15 -0.92 -14.00 -6.53
C ASN A 15 -0.08 -13.24 -5.51
N CYS A 16 -0.69 -12.88 -4.38
CA CYS A 16 0.06 -12.40 -3.23
C CYS A 16 0.84 -13.53 -2.56
N SER A 17 2.04 -13.23 -2.07
CA SER A 17 2.82 -14.14 -1.23
C SER A 17 2.09 -14.43 0.09
N LYS A 18 1.75 -15.71 0.32
CA LYS A 18 1.14 -16.17 1.58
C LYS A 18 2.07 -15.91 2.77
N ALA A 19 3.35 -16.29 2.64
CA ALA A 19 4.37 -16.07 3.66
C ALA A 19 4.54 -14.58 3.96
N GLY A 20 4.70 -13.74 2.93
CA GLY A 20 4.84 -12.29 3.10
C GLY A 20 3.63 -11.62 3.75
N ASN A 21 2.42 -12.16 3.55
CA ASN A 21 1.22 -11.71 4.25
C ASN A 21 1.18 -12.17 5.71
N LEU A 22 1.58 -13.42 5.99
CA LEU A 22 1.67 -13.95 7.35
C LEU A 22 2.67 -13.15 8.18
N THR A 23 3.87 -12.89 7.66
CA THR A 23 4.89 -12.07 8.33
C THR A 23 4.38 -10.67 8.67
N SER A 24 3.69 -10.00 7.72
CA SER A 24 3.13 -8.67 7.99
C SER A 24 2.00 -8.69 9.03
N LYS A 25 1.14 -9.70 9.03
CA LYS A 25 0.11 -9.86 10.07
C LYS A 25 0.72 -10.06 11.44
N PHE A 26 1.69 -10.97 11.55
CA PHE A 26 2.39 -11.25 12.80
C PHE A 26 3.11 -10.02 13.36
N HIS A 27 3.83 -9.28 12.52
CA HIS A 27 4.43 -8.00 12.90
C HIS A 27 3.38 -7.02 13.46
N ASN A 28 2.25 -6.87 12.77
CA ASN A 28 1.20 -5.93 13.16
C ASN A 28 0.49 -6.34 14.47
N GLU A 29 0.33 -7.64 14.72
CA GLU A 29 -0.20 -8.16 15.98
C GLU A 29 0.71 -7.85 17.17
N ILE A 30 2.03 -8.04 17.01
CA ILE A 30 3.01 -7.67 18.03
C ILE A 30 2.99 -6.16 18.26
N LEU A 31 3.02 -5.37 17.19
CA LEU A 31 2.95 -3.92 17.27
C LEU A 31 1.71 -3.46 18.04
N ALA A 32 0.55 -4.06 17.74
CA ALA A 32 -0.70 -3.73 18.42
C ALA A 32 -0.67 -4.00 19.92
N LYS A 33 -0.15 -5.17 20.32
CA LYS A 33 0.02 -5.52 21.73
C LYS A 33 1.00 -4.58 22.44
N THR A 34 2.09 -4.20 21.79
CA THR A 34 3.07 -3.26 22.35
C THR A 34 2.49 -1.86 22.53
N VAL A 35 1.77 -1.34 21.52
CA VAL A 35 1.10 -0.04 21.62
C VAL A 35 0.02 -0.03 22.69
N GLN A 36 -0.73 -1.12 22.87
CA GLN A 36 -1.69 -1.26 23.95
C GLN A 36 -1.03 -1.12 25.33
N LYS A 37 0.07 -1.85 25.57
CA LYS A 37 0.83 -1.76 26.83
C LYS A 37 1.35 -0.34 27.09
N LEU A 38 1.87 0.33 26.06
CA LEU A 38 2.31 1.72 26.17
C LEU A 38 1.16 2.67 26.51
N ASN A 39 -0.03 2.45 25.94
CA ASN A 39 -1.22 3.25 26.23
C ASN A 39 -1.71 3.05 27.67
N GLU A 40 -1.64 1.83 28.20
CA GLU A 40 -1.95 1.55 29.61
C GLU A 40 -0.99 2.30 30.55
N GLN A 41 0.31 2.34 30.24
CA GLN A 41 1.30 3.09 31.02
C GLN A 41 1.06 4.61 30.93
N ARG A 42 0.74 5.12 29.74
CA ARG A 42 0.47 6.55 29.53
C ARG A 42 -0.81 7.01 30.23
N LYS A 43 -1.83 6.15 30.29
CA LYS A 43 -3.06 6.39 31.07
C LYS A 43 -2.75 6.66 32.54
N ARG A 44 -1.78 5.95 33.14
CA ARG A 44 -1.34 6.18 34.54
C ARG A 44 -0.64 7.53 34.75
N THR A 45 -0.06 8.10 33.69
CA THR A 45 0.66 9.38 33.73
C THR A 45 -0.14 10.53 33.09
N ASN A 46 -1.45 10.33 32.87
CA ASN A 46 -2.35 11.29 32.20
C ASN A 46 -1.82 11.81 30.85
N LYS A 47 -1.04 10.99 30.13
CA LYS A 47 -0.53 11.32 28.79
C LYS A 47 -1.48 10.82 27.71
N SER A 48 -1.55 11.54 26.59
CA SER A 48 -2.35 11.17 25.41
C SER A 48 -2.01 9.78 24.89
N ALA A 49 -3.00 9.00 24.45
CA ALA A 49 -2.75 7.68 23.88
C ALA A 49 -2.10 7.76 22.48
N PHE A 50 -1.25 6.79 22.17
CA PHE A 50 -0.87 6.48 20.79
C PHE A 50 -2.05 5.87 20.06
N VAL A 51 -2.20 6.22 18.79
CA VAL A 51 -3.26 5.69 17.94
C VAL A 51 -2.63 5.02 16.74
N MET A 52 -3.13 3.83 16.41
CA MET A 52 -2.65 3.05 15.28
C MET A 52 -3.56 3.25 14.08
N LEU A 53 -2.93 3.50 12.93
CA LEU A 53 -3.58 3.43 11.63
C LEU A 53 -3.39 2.04 11.06
N ASN A 54 -4.50 1.33 10.80
CA ASN A 54 -4.46 0.02 10.17
C ASN A 54 -4.22 0.15 8.66
N LEU A 55 -2.98 0.45 8.29
CA LEU A 55 -2.54 0.57 6.90
C LEU A 55 -2.65 -0.77 6.15
N TYR A 56 -2.47 -1.90 6.83
CA TYR A 56 -2.51 -3.22 6.22
C TYR A 56 -3.89 -3.53 5.61
N ASP A 57 -4.96 -3.41 6.40
CA ASP A 57 -6.31 -3.67 5.91
C ASP A 57 -6.81 -2.58 4.97
N ALA A 58 -6.43 -1.32 5.21
CA ALA A 58 -6.77 -0.22 4.32
C ALA A 58 -6.21 -0.45 2.91
N PHE A 59 -4.96 -0.89 2.82
CA PHE A 59 -4.28 -1.22 1.57
C PHE A 59 -4.94 -2.39 0.84
N LEU A 60 -5.20 -3.50 1.53
CA LEU A 60 -5.86 -4.67 0.91
C LEU A 60 -7.29 -4.35 0.47
N SER A 61 -8.02 -3.56 1.25
CA SER A 61 -9.36 -3.08 0.90
C SER A 61 -9.33 -2.17 -0.34
N ALA A 62 -8.40 -1.22 -0.38
CA ALA A 62 -8.18 -0.33 -1.53
C ALA A 62 -7.85 -1.13 -2.81
N MET A 63 -6.93 -2.08 -2.72
CA MET A 63 -6.55 -2.96 -3.83
C MET A 63 -7.74 -3.80 -4.34
N LYS A 64 -8.55 -4.36 -3.43
CA LYS A 64 -9.77 -5.11 -3.80
C LYS A 64 -10.80 -4.22 -4.49
N LYS A 65 -10.95 -2.96 -4.06
CA LYS A 65 -11.84 -1.98 -4.70
C LYS A 65 -11.32 -1.53 -6.07
N HIS A 66 -10.01 -1.31 -6.18
CA HIS A 66 -9.34 -0.95 -7.44
C HIS A 66 -9.58 -2.03 -8.51
N ARG A 67 -9.46 -3.31 -8.14
CA ARG A 67 -9.82 -4.45 -9.01
C ARG A 67 -11.27 -4.46 -9.50
N LYS A 68 -12.20 -3.80 -8.78
CA LYS A 68 -13.61 -3.66 -9.18
C LYS A 68 -13.88 -2.42 -10.03
N HIS A 69 -13.19 -1.31 -9.76
CA HIS A 69 -13.36 -0.03 -10.48
C HIS A 69 -12.71 -0.04 -11.87
N THR A 70 -11.74 -0.89 -12.11
CA THR A 70 -11.26 -1.17 -13.48
C THR A 70 -12.36 -1.71 -14.40
N GLY A 71 -13.49 -2.17 -13.86
CA GLY A 71 -14.70 -2.49 -14.61
C GLY A 71 -15.45 -1.28 -15.21
N SER A 72 -15.42 -0.10 -14.55
CA SER A 72 -16.13 1.10 -15.04
C SER A 72 -15.31 1.94 -16.03
N LEU A 73 -13.98 1.92 -15.94
CA LEU A 73 -13.07 2.60 -16.89
C LEU A 73 -12.79 1.79 -18.17
N LYS A 74 -13.39 0.60 -18.34
CA LYS A 74 -13.12 -0.37 -19.44
C LYS A 74 -11.65 -0.78 -19.62
N VAL A 75 -10.77 -0.46 -18.68
CA VAL A 75 -9.34 -0.84 -18.74
C VAL A 75 -9.07 -1.84 -17.62
N LYS A 76 -8.82 -3.10 -18.00
CA LYS A 76 -8.33 -4.12 -17.07
C LYS A 76 -6.86 -3.81 -16.72
N MET A 77 -6.61 -3.10 -15.63
CA MET A 77 -5.28 -3.04 -15.03
C MET A 77 -5.17 -4.03 -13.88
N ASN A 78 -4.05 -4.74 -13.83
CA ASN A 78 -3.72 -5.61 -12.71
C ASN A 78 -3.19 -4.73 -11.56
N PRO A 79 -3.89 -4.63 -10.42
CA PRO A 79 -3.44 -3.79 -9.31
C PRO A 79 -2.19 -4.33 -8.61
N LEU A 80 -1.72 -5.54 -8.94
CA LEU A 80 -0.47 -6.12 -8.44
C LEU A 80 0.74 -5.82 -9.33
N GLU A 81 0.52 -5.27 -10.53
CA GLU A 81 1.57 -4.94 -11.48
C GLU A 81 2.02 -3.49 -11.29
N PRO A 82 3.34 -3.21 -11.27
CA PRO A 82 3.85 -1.85 -11.13
C PRO A 82 3.75 -1.11 -12.48
N CYS A 83 3.51 0.20 -12.45
CA CYS A 83 3.49 0.97 -13.69
C CYS A 83 4.89 1.19 -14.27
N CYS A 84 5.87 1.41 -13.41
CA CYS A 84 7.25 1.63 -13.77
C CYS A 84 8.09 0.37 -13.50
N VAL A 85 8.81 -0.09 -14.54
CA VAL A 85 9.66 -1.30 -14.50
C VAL A 85 11.06 -0.95 -14.98
N GLY A 86 12.08 -1.33 -14.21
CA GLY A 86 13.49 -0.97 -14.44
C GLY A 86 14.01 -0.05 -13.34
N SER A 87 14.98 0.80 -13.67
CA SER A 87 15.52 1.80 -12.74
C SER A 87 14.67 3.07 -12.77
N CYS A 88 13.51 3.01 -12.12
CA CYS A 88 12.52 4.09 -12.10
C CYS A 88 13.10 5.42 -11.62
N GLY A 89 13.11 6.43 -12.50
CA GLY A 89 13.69 7.74 -12.23
C GLY A 89 15.14 7.92 -12.69
N SER A 90 15.75 6.89 -13.28
CA SER A 90 17.13 6.93 -13.75
C SER A 90 17.23 7.00 -15.27
N VAL A 91 18.27 7.69 -15.75
CA VAL A 91 18.71 7.71 -17.15
C VAL A 91 20.16 7.27 -17.24
N ASP A 92 20.59 6.79 -18.40
CA ASP A 92 22.01 6.55 -18.68
C ASP A 92 22.76 7.86 -18.98
N LYS A 93 24.06 7.75 -19.30
CA LYS A 93 24.92 8.89 -19.63
C LYS A 93 24.47 9.66 -20.88
N SER A 94 23.68 9.04 -21.75
CA SER A 94 23.15 9.63 -22.98
C SER A 94 21.73 10.19 -22.77
N GLY A 95 21.19 10.15 -21.55
CA GLY A 95 19.83 10.61 -21.23
C GLY A 95 18.73 9.60 -21.57
N VAL A 96 19.07 8.37 -21.96
CA VAL A 96 18.09 7.32 -22.26
C VAL A 96 17.54 6.76 -20.96
N LYS A 97 16.21 6.64 -20.87
CA LYS A 97 15.53 6.10 -19.69
C LYS A 97 15.92 4.65 -19.46
N LEU A 98 16.25 4.31 -18.22
CA LEU A 98 16.55 2.94 -17.78
C LEU A 98 15.32 2.19 -17.26
N TYR A 99 14.14 2.65 -17.65
CA TYR A 99 12.85 2.13 -17.19
C TYR A 99 11.78 2.34 -18.25
N ASN A 100 10.75 1.50 -18.18
CA ASN A 100 9.52 1.64 -18.94
C ASN A 100 8.39 2.09 -18.01
N VAL A 101 7.46 2.87 -18.54
CA VAL A 101 6.23 3.30 -17.84
C VAL A 101 5.02 2.73 -18.58
N CYS A 102 4.05 2.24 -17.82
CA CYS A 102 2.80 1.70 -18.33
C CYS A 102 1.99 2.76 -19.11
N LYS A 103 1.08 2.31 -19.99
CA LYS A 103 0.32 3.22 -20.87
C LYS A 103 -0.60 4.21 -20.13
N LYS A 104 -1.05 3.88 -18.92
CA LYS A 104 -2.00 4.66 -18.11
C LYS A 104 -1.51 4.81 -16.67
N PRO A 105 -0.47 5.61 -16.42
CA PRO A 105 0.09 5.80 -15.09
C PRO A 105 -0.94 6.31 -14.08
N GLU A 106 -1.89 7.14 -14.50
CA GLU A 106 -2.97 7.68 -13.69
C GLU A 106 -3.94 6.62 -13.17
N ALA A 107 -4.05 5.48 -13.83
CA ALA A 107 -4.94 4.38 -13.43
C ALA A 107 -4.21 3.29 -12.62
N SER A 108 -2.88 3.32 -12.55
CA SER A 108 -2.07 2.34 -11.82
C SER A 108 -2.36 2.35 -10.31
N PHE A 109 -2.12 1.22 -9.63
CA PHE A 109 -2.16 1.14 -8.17
C PHE A 109 -0.74 1.28 -7.58
N PHE A 110 0.24 0.58 -8.16
CA PHE A 110 1.66 0.73 -7.82
C PHE A 110 2.39 1.57 -8.85
N TRP A 111 3.31 2.41 -8.36
CA TRP A 111 4.27 3.10 -9.20
C TRP A 111 5.41 2.16 -9.56
N ASP A 112 6.12 1.63 -8.58
CA ASP A 112 7.26 0.73 -8.76
C ASP A 112 7.06 -0.59 -7.98
N SER A 113 8.15 -1.33 -7.75
CA SER A 113 8.08 -2.65 -7.12
C SER A 113 7.60 -2.66 -5.66
N VAL A 114 7.51 -1.49 -5.01
CA VAL A 114 7.14 -1.35 -3.59
C VAL A 114 6.16 -0.19 -3.35
N HIS A 115 6.33 0.94 -4.03
CA HIS A 115 5.60 2.17 -3.76
C HIS A 115 4.29 2.26 -4.55
N LEU A 116 3.26 2.80 -3.88
CA LEU A 116 1.98 3.13 -4.53
C LEU A 116 2.15 4.29 -5.51
N SER A 117 1.32 4.30 -6.55
CA SER A 117 1.13 5.48 -7.40
C SER A 117 0.29 6.53 -6.69
N GLN A 118 0.16 7.72 -7.29
CA GLN A 118 -0.75 8.77 -6.80
C GLN A 118 -2.20 8.25 -6.64
N ASN A 119 -2.70 7.51 -7.63
CA ASN A 119 -4.04 6.93 -7.59
C ASN A 119 -4.14 5.78 -6.56
N GLY A 120 -3.08 4.99 -6.39
CA GLY A 120 -2.97 4.01 -5.31
C GLY A 120 -3.12 4.67 -3.93
N TRP A 121 -2.36 5.74 -3.68
CA TRP A 121 -2.43 6.51 -2.44
C TRP A 121 -3.80 7.15 -2.22
N GLN A 122 -4.42 7.72 -3.26
CA GLN A 122 -5.77 8.26 -3.18
C GLN A 122 -6.78 7.20 -2.73
N THR A 123 -6.69 5.99 -3.30
CA THR A 123 -7.60 4.89 -2.96
C THR A 123 -7.39 4.42 -1.51
N VAL A 124 -6.13 4.34 -1.05
CA VAL A 124 -5.79 3.99 0.33
C VAL A 124 -6.26 5.08 1.31
N TYR A 125 -6.05 6.35 0.98
CA TYR A 125 -6.53 7.47 1.77
C TYR A 125 -8.06 7.42 1.95
N LEU A 126 -8.81 7.16 0.87
CA LEU A 126 -10.26 7.01 0.94
C LEU A 126 -10.68 5.85 1.86
N ALA A 127 -9.91 4.76 1.90
CA ALA A 127 -10.13 3.66 2.83
C ALA A 127 -9.83 4.05 4.29
N LEU A 128 -8.86 4.94 4.52
CA LEU A 128 -8.47 5.43 5.85
C LEU A 128 -9.30 6.63 6.34
N ARG A 129 -10.05 7.29 5.46
CA ARG A 129 -10.66 8.61 5.72
C ARG A 129 -11.45 8.68 7.04
N SER A 130 -12.20 7.64 7.37
CA SER A 130 -13.00 7.58 8.60
C SER A 130 -12.12 7.48 9.86
N SER A 131 -11.05 6.68 9.82
CA SER A 131 -10.08 6.55 10.90
C SER A 131 -9.23 7.82 11.07
N LEU A 132 -8.85 8.46 9.96
CA LEU A 132 -8.08 9.70 9.97
C LEU A 132 -8.88 10.89 10.53
N ARG A 133 -10.17 11.02 10.23
CA ARG A 133 -10.99 12.10 10.83
C ARG A 133 -11.04 12.02 12.36
N LYS A 134 -11.11 10.80 12.91
CA LYS A 134 -11.06 10.57 14.37
C LYS A 134 -9.71 10.99 14.99
N LEU A 135 -8.64 11.00 14.20
CA LEU A 135 -7.28 11.31 14.63
C LEU A 135 -6.97 12.80 14.59
N ILE A 136 -7.33 13.45 13.48
CA ILE A 136 -6.84 14.80 13.18
C ILE A 136 -7.80 15.87 13.74
N ARG A 137 -8.96 15.47 14.32
CA ARG A 137 -9.99 16.39 14.83
C ARG A 137 -10.36 17.49 13.81
N ILE A 138 -10.53 17.08 12.55
CA ILE A 138 -11.07 17.89 11.45
C ILE A 138 -12.39 17.27 11.00
#